data_AF-A0A956CKN6-F1
#
_entry.id   AF-A0A956CKN6-F1
#
_cell.length_a   1.000
_cell.length_b   1.000
_cell.length_c   1.000
_cell.angle_alpha   90.00
_cell.angle_beta   90.00
_cell.angle_gamma   90.00
#
_symmetry.space_group_name_H-M   'P 1'
#
loop_
_entity.id
_entity.type
_entity.pdbx_description
1 polymer ?
#
loop_
_entity_poly.entity_id
_entity_poly.type
_entity_poly.pdbx_seq_one_letter_code
_entity_poly.pdbx_strand_id
1 'polypeptide(L)'
;MLAVAAGQAAQVWFRSEVDLPAPDATTPLLAALVGTVLFFVLWPFFAAPRLRAHRSTWYTAALAPLVGFVALYRPFEIAFPDAKGLLPIALGAVSVGALAAMRRVGPTAADVRRSATVWFAGVAIVFVSAAIPIQLEKQWITIGWAVEGMALLFLWRRLDHAGLKWVAFALLAATATRLVVNPYVLEYGDRGAHIVNWLLYTYWVPVVAMLFGMRALGSLEAERVRDRERLLYGKDGRPVLQVLLGAMAVALVFAWLNLTIADYFSPGRDIELSFERQPAKDLTTSISWGAYALMLLGLGVWRQSKGLRWTSLLLLVVTLLKLVFWDLSTLEGLYRVLSFLGLGVSLVIVSLVYQRFLSSKSVAARAAHEGEP
;
A
#
# COMPACT_ATOMS: atom_id res chain seq x y z
N MET A 1 6.76 12.21 11.37
CA MET A 1 7.80 13.19 11.74
C MET A 1 9.21 12.66 11.51
N LEU A 2 9.62 11.49 12.03
CA LEU A 2 10.98 10.94 11.81
C LEU A 2 11.35 10.69 10.33
N ALA A 3 10.42 10.22 9.50
CA ALA A 3 10.68 10.03 8.06
C ALA A 3 10.78 11.36 7.28
N VAL A 4 10.05 12.39 7.72
CA VAL A 4 10.11 13.74 7.14
C VAL A 4 11.38 14.46 7.60
N ALA A 5 11.77 14.30 8.86
CA ALA A 5 13.02 14.81 9.40
C ALA A 5 14.24 14.10 8.80
N ALA A 6 14.17 12.79 8.53
CA ALA A 6 15.19 12.06 7.79
C ALA A 6 15.26 12.51 6.32
N GLY A 7 14.12 12.78 5.68
CA GLY A 7 14.07 13.35 4.33
C GLY A 7 14.64 14.78 4.26
N GLN A 8 14.34 15.61 5.26
CA GLN A 8 14.88 16.98 5.35
C GLN A 8 16.36 17.00 5.72
N ALA A 9 16.80 16.15 6.65
CA ALA A 9 18.22 16.02 6.99
C ALA A 9 19.04 15.44 5.83
N ALA A 10 18.48 14.47 5.08
CA ALA A 10 19.08 14.00 3.83
C ALA A 10 19.14 15.12 2.79
N GLN A 11 18.08 15.92 2.64
CA GLN A 11 18.11 17.07 1.74
C GLN A 11 19.11 18.16 2.15
N VAL A 12 19.30 18.43 3.44
CA VAL A 12 20.29 19.40 3.95
C VAL A 12 21.71 18.86 3.76
N TRP A 13 21.94 17.56 3.98
CA TRP A 13 23.23 16.93 3.71
C TRP A 13 23.53 16.83 2.20
N PHE A 14 22.52 16.65 1.34
CA PHE A 14 22.66 16.69 -0.11
C PHE A 14 22.88 18.11 -0.67
N ARG A 15 22.38 19.14 0.02
CA ARG A 15 22.53 20.55 -0.36
C ARG A 15 23.82 21.21 0.11
N SER A 16 24.62 20.59 0.98
CA SER A 16 25.95 21.13 1.23
C SER A 16 26.72 21.15 -0.09
N GLU A 17 27.21 22.33 -0.43
CA GLU A 17 27.98 22.65 -1.63
C GLU A 17 29.32 21.92 -1.54
N VAL A 18 29.32 20.62 -1.85
CA VAL A 18 30.53 20.00 -2.38
C VAL A 18 30.67 20.61 -3.76
N ASP A 19 31.64 21.51 -3.93
CA ASP A 19 32.00 22.09 -5.22
C ASP A 19 32.18 20.95 -6.23
N LEU A 20 31.16 20.79 -7.07
CA LEU A 20 31.20 19.78 -8.11
C LEU A 20 32.20 20.28 -9.15
N PRO A 21 33.07 19.38 -9.65
CA PRO A 21 34.05 19.78 -10.64
C PRO A 21 33.31 20.24 -11.90
N ALA A 22 33.95 21.12 -12.68
CA ALA A 22 33.39 21.75 -13.88
C ALA A 22 32.67 20.72 -14.80
N PRO A 23 31.69 21.13 -15.63
CA PRO A 23 30.84 20.22 -16.42
C PRO A 23 31.61 19.13 -17.18
N ASP A 24 32.80 19.46 -17.64
CA ASP A 24 33.81 18.67 -18.33
C ASP A 24 34.43 17.53 -17.49
N ALA A 25 34.39 17.61 -16.16
CA ALA A 25 34.90 16.59 -15.23
C ALA A 25 33.82 15.63 -14.69
N THR A 26 32.54 15.88 -14.97
CA THR A 26 31.43 15.06 -14.46
C THR A 26 31.41 13.64 -15.04
N THR A 27 31.73 13.49 -16.33
CA THR A 27 31.76 12.20 -17.04
C THR A 27 32.87 11.26 -16.56
N PRO A 28 34.15 11.70 -16.45
CA PRO A 28 35.20 10.83 -15.91
C PRO A 28 34.97 10.48 -14.43
N LEU A 29 34.41 11.40 -13.63
CA LEU A 29 34.03 11.12 -12.24
C LEU A 29 32.96 10.02 -12.18
N LEU A 30 31.90 10.12 -12.98
CA LEU A 30 30.85 9.10 -13.07
C LEU A 30 31.43 7.73 -13.47
N ALA A 31 32.29 7.70 -14.48
CA ALA A 31 32.93 6.46 -14.93
C ALA A 31 33.78 5.82 -13.82
N ALA A 32 34.56 6.62 -13.09
CA ALA A 32 35.36 6.14 -11.97
C ALA A 32 34.49 5.60 -10.83
N LEU A 33 33.40 6.29 -10.47
CA LEU A 33 32.49 5.85 -9.42
C LEU A 33 31.74 4.57 -9.81
N VAL A 34 31.25 4.49 -11.05
CA VAL A 34 30.60 3.27 -11.58
C VAL A 34 31.59 2.11 -11.60
N GLY A 35 32.82 2.34 -12.09
CA GLY A 35 33.89 1.35 -12.07
C GLY A 35 34.20 0.85 -10.66
N THR A 36 34.21 1.76 -9.67
CA THR A 36 34.40 1.43 -8.26
C THR A 36 33.28 0.53 -7.74
N VAL A 37 32.01 0.87 -7.99
CA VAL A 37 30.87 0.05 -7.57
C VAL A 37 30.92 -1.33 -8.22
N LEU A 38 31.17 -1.39 -9.53
CA LEU A 38 31.26 -2.65 -10.27
C LEU A 38 32.43 -3.51 -9.77
N PHE A 39 33.57 -2.91 -9.47
CA PHE A 39 34.69 -3.62 -8.86
C PHE A 39 34.27 -4.29 -7.54
N PHE A 40 33.62 -3.55 -6.64
CA PHE A 40 33.16 -4.11 -5.37
C PHE A 40 31.99 -5.10 -5.50
N VAL A 41 31.16 -5.03 -6.53
CA VAL A 41 30.15 -6.06 -6.78
C VAL A 41 30.80 -7.33 -7.35
N LEU A 42 31.78 -7.17 -8.24
CA LEU A 42 32.35 -8.27 -9.02
C LEU A 42 33.55 -8.96 -8.35
N TRP A 43 34.22 -8.32 -7.38
CA TRP A 43 35.42 -8.90 -6.76
C TRP A 43 35.24 -10.32 -6.19
N PRO A 44 34.10 -10.73 -5.58
CA PRO A 44 33.96 -12.08 -5.02
C PRO A 44 34.05 -13.16 -6.08
N PHE A 45 33.68 -12.84 -7.33
CA PHE A 45 33.68 -13.79 -8.44
C PHE A 45 35.10 -14.09 -8.93
N PHE A 46 36.04 -13.17 -8.73
CA PHE A 46 37.46 -13.34 -9.03
C PHE A 46 38.28 -13.77 -7.80
N ALA A 47 37.70 -13.70 -6.60
CA ALA A 47 38.38 -14.04 -5.36
C ALA A 47 38.71 -15.55 -5.24
N ALA A 48 39.75 -15.86 -4.47
CA ALA A 48 40.12 -17.23 -4.16
C ALA A 48 38.98 -17.99 -3.44
N PRO A 49 38.85 -19.32 -3.61
CA PRO A 49 37.77 -20.11 -3.00
C PRO A 49 37.64 -19.94 -1.47
N ARG A 50 38.77 -19.74 -0.77
CA ARG A 50 38.81 -19.49 0.68
C ARG A 50 38.03 -18.22 1.05
N LEU A 51 38.17 -17.13 0.29
CA LEU A 51 37.48 -15.87 0.55
C LEU A 51 35.99 -15.96 0.21
N ARG A 52 35.64 -16.68 -0.87
CA ARG A 52 34.25 -16.96 -1.24
C ARG A 52 33.48 -17.76 -0.20
N ALA A 53 34.17 -18.52 0.65
CA ALA A 53 33.54 -19.27 1.75
C ALA A 53 33.09 -18.36 2.91
N HIS A 54 33.57 -17.13 3.01
CA HIS A 54 33.18 -16.20 4.07
C HIS A 54 31.94 -15.38 3.66
N ARG A 55 30.97 -15.28 4.59
CA ARG A 55 29.74 -14.50 4.38
C ARG A 55 30.01 -13.00 4.17
N SER A 56 30.99 -12.46 4.88
CA SER A 56 31.39 -11.04 4.79
C SER A 56 31.76 -10.61 3.38
N THR A 57 32.44 -11.49 2.62
CA THR A 57 32.80 -11.28 1.22
C THR A 57 31.59 -10.94 0.35
N TRP A 58 30.49 -11.65 0.56
CA TRP A 58 29.25 -11.44 -0.20
C TRP A 58 28.42 -10.28 0.35
N TYR A 59 28.53 -9.97 1.64
CA TYR A 59 27.86 -8.81 2.24
C TYR A 59 28.46 -7.51 1.72
N THR A 60 29.79 -7.39 1.69
CA THR A 60 30.45 -6.19 1.16
C THR A 60 30.08 -5.97 -0.29
N ALA A 61 30.06 -7.04 -1.10
CA ALA A 61 29.67 -6.94 -2.50
C ALA A 61 28.20 -6.59 -2.71
N ALA A 62 27.29 -7.17 -1.91
CA ALA A 62 25.87 -6.85 -1.99
C ALA A 62 25.55 -5.42 -1.52
N LEU A 63 26.26 -4.90 -0.52
CA LEU A 63 26.05 -3.56 0.03
C LEU A 63 26.75 -2.46 -0.78
N ALA A 64 27.75 -2.80 -1.60
CA ALA A 64 28.51 -1.82 -2.38
C ALA A 64 27.64 -0.91 -3.27
N PRO A 65 26.60 -1.40 -3.97
CA PRO A 65 25.67 -0.54 -4.69
C PRO A 65 24.96 0.50 -3.80
N LEU A 66 24.59 0.16 -2.56
CA LEU A 66 23.93 1.10 -1.65
C LEU A 66 24.85 2.26 -1.26
N VAL A 67 26.12 1.95 -0.94
CA VAL A 67 27.13 2.96 -0.64
C VAL A 67 27.45 3.78 -1.89
N GLY A 68 27.61 3.10 -3.02
CA GLY A 68 27.87 3.70 -4.32
C GLY A 68 26.77 4.65 -4.78
N PHE A 69 25.50 4.34 -4.49
CA PHE A 69 24.37 5.19 -4.84
C PHE A 69 24.50 6.59 -4.24
N VAL A 70 24.95 6.71 -2.97
CA VAL A 70 25.13 8.00 -2.31
C VAL A 70 26.14 8.87 -3.06
N ALA A 71 27.24 8.27 -3.53
CA ALA A 71 28.26 8.98 -4.31
C ALA A 71 27.85 9.24 -5.76
N LEU A 72 27.09 8.32 -6.37
CA LEU A 72 26.70 8.38 -7.78
C LEU A 72 25.49 9.29 -8.03
N TYR A 73 24.59 9.46 -7.06
CA TYR A 73 23.30 10.11 -7.28
C TYR A 73 23.42 11.52 -7.83
N ARG A 74 24.19 12.39 -7.15
CA ARG A 74 24.28 13.81 -7.51
C ARG A 74 24.97 14.02 -8.87
N PRO A 75 26.14 13.44 -9.16
CA PRO A 75 26.74 13.55 -10.50
C PRO A 75 25.84 12.98 -11.60
N PHE A 76 25.09 11.91 -11.31
CA PHE A 76 24.19 11.30 -12.29
C PHE A 76 22.96 12.16 -12.55
N GLU A 77 22.36 12.74 -11.51
CA GLU A 77 21.22 13.66 -11.63
C GLU A 77 21.57 14.89 -12.48
N ILE A 78 22.79 15.40 -12.36
CA ILE A 78 23.28 16.52 -13.18
C ILE A 78 23.47 16.12 -14.64
N ALA A 79 24.03 14.93 -14.88
CA ALA A 79 24.25 14.42 -16.23
C ALA A 79 22.95 13.99 -16.93
N PHE A 80 21.96 13.49 -16.18
CA PHE A 80 20.72 12.90 -16.69
C PHE A 80 19.49 13.35 -15.86
N PRO A 81 19.14 14.65 -15.87
CA PRO A 81 18.09 15.21 -15.01
C PRO A 81 16.72 14.56 -15.24
N ASP A 82 16.37 14.31 -16.49
CA ASP A 82 15.07 13.71 -16.86
C ASP A 82 14.99 12.21 -16.57
N ALA A 83 16.13 11.55 -16.31
CA ALA A 83 16.24 10.10 -16.14
C ALA A 83 16.88 9.70 -14.81
N LYS A 84 16.76 10.54 -13.77
CA LYS A 84 17.29 10.30 -12.40
C LYS A 84 16.94 8.92 -11.81
N GLY A 85 15.80 8.33 -12.17
CA GLY A 85 15.39 6.98 -11.75
C GLY A 85 16.12 5.83 -12.44
N LEU A 86 16.86 6.09 -13.52
CA LEU A 86 17.62 5.06 -14.22
C LEU A 86 18.81 4.56 -13.39
N LEU A 87 19.43 5.42 -12.58
CA LEU A 87 20.53 5.04 -11.69
C LEU A 87 20.15 3.92 -10.71
N PRO A 88 19.11 4.06 -9.86
CA PRO A 88 18.72 2.98 -8.96
C PRO A 88 18.32 1.71 -9.74
N ILE A 89 17.61 1.84 -10.88
CA ILE A 89 17.29 0.67 -11.73
C ILE A 89 18.57 -0.05 -12.21
N ALA A 90 19.57 0.70 -12.66
CA ALA A 90 20.85 0.14 -13.12
C ALA A 90 21.59 -0.58 -11.97
N LEU A 91 21.64 0.01 -10.77
CA LEU A 91 22.25 -0.61 -9.60
C LEU A 91 21.48 -1.87 -9.12
N GLY A 92 20.15 -1.83 -9.21
CA GLY A 92 19.30 -3.00 -9.00
C GLY A 92 19.58 -4.10 -10.02
N ALA A 93 19.72 -3.75 -11.30
CA ALA A 93 20.06 -4.68 -12.38
C ALA A 93 21.45 -5.30 -12.19
N VAL A 94 22.44 -4.53 -11.73
CA VAL A 94 23.76 -5.03 -11.36
C VAL A 94 23.66 -6.06 -10.22
N SER A 95 22.80 -5.80 -9.22
CA SER A 95 22.57 -6.74 -8.10
C SER A 95 21.88 -8.03 -8.57
N VAL A 96 20.93 -7.94 -9.50
CA VAL A 96 20.31 -9.12 -10.15
C VAL A 96 21.31 -9.86 -11.04
N GLY A 97 22.17 -9.14 -11.74
CA GLY A 97 23.28 -9.71 -12.52
C GLY A 97 24.24 -10.51 -11.66
N ALA A 98 24.59 -10.01 -10.47
CA ALA A 98 25.38 -10.74 -9.49
C ALA A 98 24.69 -12.04 -9.03
N LEU A 99 23.38 -12.01 -8.77
CA LEU A 99 22.59 -13.22 -8.47
C LEU A 99 22.63 -14.25 -9.61
N ALA A 100 22.57 -13.80 -10.86
CA ALA A 100 22.68 -14.67 -12.02
C ALA A 100 24.09 -15.26 -12.16
N ALA A 101 25.13 -14.45 -11.96
CA ALA A 101 26.53 -14.88 -11.98
C ALA A 101 26.85 -15.91 -10.89
N MET A 102 26.24 -15.77 -9.70
CA MET A 102 26.39 -16.72 -8.59
C MET A 102 25.91 -18.14 -8.93
N ARG A 103 25.07 -18.31 -9.97
CA ARG A 103 24.67 -19.64 -10.45
C ARG A 103 25.82 -20.38 -11.15
N ARG A 104 26.80 -19.65 -11.68
CA ARG A 104 27.98 -20.21 -12.35
C ARG A 104 29.18 -20.25 -11.39
N VAL A 105 29.44 -19.13 -10.72
CA VAL A 105 30.59 -18.95 -9.84
C VAL A 105 30.09 -18.33 -8.54
N GLY A 106 29.83 -19.18 -7.55
CA GLY A 106 29.27 -18.77 -6.26
C GLY A 106 29.87 -19.53 -5.09
N PRO A 107 29.41 -19.25 -3.86
CA PRO A 107 29.83 -19.99 -2.68
C PRO A 107 29.25 -21.41 -2.71
N THR A 108 30.10 -22.39 -2.45
CA THR A 108 29.74 -23.82 -2.40
C THR A 108 28.88 -24.13 -1.18
N ALA A 109 29.24 -23.55 -0.03
CA ALA A 109 28.52 -23.67 1.22
C ALA A 109 27.07 -23.12 1.08
N ALA A 110 26.09 -23.96 1.41
CA ALA A 110 24.68 -23.68 1.17
C ALA A 110 24.15 -22.50 2.02
N ASP A 111 24.63 -22.36 3.25
CA ASP A 111 24.29 -21.28 4.16
C ASP A 111 24.80 -19.91 3.66
N VAL A 112 26.05 -19.87 3.17
CA VAL A 112 26.67 -18.67 2.59
C VAL A 112 25.94 -18.27 1.32
N ARG A 113 25.66 -19.24 0.44
CA ARG A 113 24.88 -19.00 -0.79
C ARG A 113 23.50 -18.44 -0.49
N ARG A 114 22.77 -19.04 0.45
CA ARG A 114 21.45 -18.56 0.86
C ARG A 114 21.53 -17.12 1.38
N SER A 115 22.50 -16.84 2.23
CA SER A 115 22.66 -15.50 2.80
C SER A 115 23.00 -14.45 1.72
N ALA A 116 23.95 -14.76 0.84
CA ALA A 116 24.31 -13.89 -0.28
C ALA A 116 23.11 -13.62 -1.21
N THR A 117 22.34 -14.66 -1.55
CA THR A 117 21.12 -14.51 -2.36
C THR A 117 20.13 -13.55 -1.72
N VAL A 118 19.91 -13.65 -0.40
CA VAL A 118 18.98 -12.76 0.32
C VAL A 118 19.45 -11.31 0.28
N TRP A 119 20.75 -11.05 0.48
CA TRP A 119 21.29 -9.70 0.47
C TRP A 119 21.20 -9.04 -0.91
N PHE A 120 21.65 -9.70 -1.97
CA PHE A 120 21.53 -9.13 -3.32
C PHE A 120 20.08 -8.96 -3.76
N ALA A 121 19.20 -9.90 -3.44
CA ALA A 121 17.77 -9.76 -3.75
C ALA A 121 17.15 -8.61 -2.97
N GLY A 122 17.49 -8.45 -1.68
CA GLY A 122 17.03 -7.33 -0.86
C GLY A 122 17.49 -5.98 -1.41
N VAL A 123 18.76 -5.86 -1.79
CA VAL A 123 19.32 -4.64 -2.38
C VAL A 123 18.68 -4.32 -3.73
N ALA A 124 18.45 -5.33 -4.58
CA ALA A 124 17.73 -5.14 -5.84
C ALA A 124 16.31 -4.59 -5.61
N ILE A 125 15.57 -5.15 -4.64
CA ILE A 125 14.22 -4.67 -4.29
C ILE A 125 14.29 -3.23 -3.78
N VAL A 126 15.20 -2.90 -2.88
CA VAL A 126 15.38 -1.52 -2.37
C VAL A 126 15.57 -0.53 -3.51
N PHE A 127 16.39 -0.87 -4.51
CA PHE A 127 16.62 -0.01 -5.66
C PHE A 127 15.41 0.13 -6.58
N VAL A 128 14.70 -0.96 -6.84
CA VAL A 128 13.44 -0.90 -7.62
C VAL A 128 12.42 -0.02 -6.91
N SER A 129 12.27 -0.18 -5.59
CA SER A 129 11.36 0.65 -4.78
C SER A 129 11.79 2.11 -4.70
N ALA A 130 13.09 2.39 -4.67
CA ALA A 130 13.66 3.74 -4.62
C ALA A 130 13.56 4.47 -5.98
N ALA A 131 13.59 3.76 -7.10
CA ALA A 131 13.44 4.34 -8.43
C ALA A 131 12.10 5.06 -8.60
N ILE A 132 11.04 4.55 -7.97
CA ILE A 132 9.68 5.10 -8.03
C ILE A 132 9.62 6.54 -7.48
N PRO A 133 9.93 6.83 -6.20
CA PRO A 133 9.88 8.20 -5.67
C PRO A 133 10.97 9.13 -6.24
N ILE A 134 12.03 8.58 -6.82
CA ILE A 134 13.08 9.39 -7.48
C ILE A 134 12.60 9.88 -8.84
N GLN A 135 12.02 9.01 -9.67
CA GLN A 135 11.59 9.34 -11.03
C GLN A 135 10.20 9.96 -11.09
N LEU A 136 9.27 9.43 -10.31
CA LEU A 136 7.85 9.76 -10.39
C LEU A 136 7.50 10.85 -9.38
N GLU A 137 6.43 11.58 -9.68
CA GLU A 137 5.96 12.68 -8.85
C GLU A 137 4.52 12.46 -8.37
N LYS A 138 4.16 13.14 -7.27
CA LYS A 138 2.78 13.23 -6.74
C LYS A 138 2.09 11.87 -6.65
N GLN A 139 0.97 11.67 -7.35
CA GLN A 139 0.16 10.44 -7.33
C GLN A 139 0.89 9.22 -7.92
N TRP A 140 1.78 9.43 -8.89
CA TRP A 140 2.46 8.33 -9.58
C TRP A 140 3.37 7.53 -8.67
N ILE A 141 3.93 8.16 -7.63
CA ILE A 141 4.69 7.48 -6.57
C ILE A 141 3.79 6.46 -5.84
N THR A 142 2.56 6.84 -5.48
CA THR A 142 1.63 5.94 -4.77
C THR A 142 1.23 4.76 -5.66
N ILE A 143 0.94 5.05 -6.93
CA ILE A 143 0.55 4.05 -7.92
C ILE A 143 1.71 3.06 -8.13
N GLY A 144 2.94 3.56 -8.25
CA GLY A 144 4.14 2.75 -8.36
C GLY A 144 4.30 1.78 -7.20
N TRP A 145 4.24 2.26 -5.94
CA TRP A 145 4.36 1.40 -4.76
C TRP A 145 3.23 0.38 -4.64
N ALA A 146 1.99 0.73 -5.03
CA ALA A 146 0.89 -0.22 -5.07
C ALA A 146 1.13 -1.36 -6.07
N VAL A 147 1.55 -1.01 -7.29
CA VAL A 147 1.84 -1.98 -8.35
C VAL A 147 3.04 -2.86 -7.96
N GLU A 148 4.08 -2.28 -7.37
CA GLU A 148 5.24 -3.02 -6.87
C GLU A 148 4.84 -3.98 -5.75
N GLY A 149 4.07 -3.53 -4.76
CA GLY A 149 3.54 -4.40 -3.70
C GLY A 149 2.71 -5.56 -4.25
N MET A 150 1.87 -5.30 -5.25
CA MET A 150 1.12 -6.35 -5.96
C MET A 150 2.05 -7.36 -6.65
N ALA A 151 3.07 -6.87 -7.36
CA ALA A 151 4.05 -7.71 -8.05
C ALA A 151 4.87 -8.58 -7.08
N LEU A 152 5.26 -8.02 -5.93
CA LEU A 152 5.98 -8.75 -4.89
C LEU A 152 5.12 -9.85 -4.24
N LEU A 153 3.81 -9.60 -4.01
CA LEU A 153 2.90 -10.65 -3.54
C LEU A 153 2.66 -11.73 -4.60
N PHE A 154 2.59 -11.35 -5.87
CA PHE A 154 2.55 -12.32 -6.97
C PHE A 154 3.81 -13.20 -6.99
N LEU A 155 4.98 -12.60 -6.81
CA LEU A 155 6.25 -13.32 -6.75
C LEU A 155 6.34 -14.21 -5.49
N TRP A 156 5.83 -13.74 -4.36
CA TRP A 156 5.77 -14.52 -3.12
C TRP A 156 5.01 -15.84 -3.29
N ARG A 157 3.92 -15.86 -4.08
CA ARG A 157 3.19 -17.11 -4.37
C ARG A 157 4.09 -18.16 -5.03
N ARG A 158 5.05 -17.72 -5.86
CA ARG A 158 5.98 -18.59 -6.60
C ARG A 158 7.22 -19.00 -5.81
N LEU A 159 7.78 -18.08 -5.01
CA LEU A 159 9.09 -18.28 -4.36
C LEU A 159 9.02 -18.58 -2.85
N ASP A 160 7.85 -18.47 -2.23
CA ASP A 160 7.60 -18.63 -0.79
C ASP A 160 8.73 -18.10 0.12
N HIS A 161 9.06 -16.82 -0.05
CA HIS A 161 10.06 -16.13 0.76
C HIS A 161 9.42 -15.06 1.64
N ALA A 162 9.60 -15.15 2.97
CA ALA A 162 8.96 -14.26 3.94
C ALA A 162 9.22 -12.77 3.65
N GLY A 163 10.45 -12.44 3.23
CA GLY A 163 10.84 -11.06 2.87
C GLY A 163 9.93 -10.44 1.80
N LEU A 164 9.50 -11.21 0.79
CA LEU A 164 8.61 -10.68 -0.26
C LEU A 164 7.24 -10.32 0.30
N LYS A 165 6.68 -11.15 1.19
CA LYS A 165 5.40 -10.91 1.86
C LYS A 165 5.45 -9.61 2.68
N TRP A 166 6.48 -9.47 3.51
CA TRP A 166 6.59 -8.32 4.42
C TRP A 166 6.91 -7.01 3.71
N VAL A 167 7.82 -7.03 2.73
CA VAL A 167 8.13 -5.82 1.94
C VAL A 167 6.90 -5.38 1.14
N ALA A 168 6.19 -6.33 0.52
CA ALA A 168 4.96 -6.01 -0.21
C ALA A 168 3.87 -5.42 0.71
N PHE A 169 3.68 -6.01 1.89
CA PHE A 169 2.73 -5.48 2.87
C PHE A 169 3.15 -4.07 3.33
N ALA A 170 4.43 -3.84 3.59
CA ALA A 170 4.95 -2.53 3.98
C ALA A 170 4.70 -1.47 2.90
N LEU A 171 4.93 -1.79 1.62
CA LEU A 171 4.65 -0.89 0.49
C LEU A 171 3.16 -0.57 0.35
N LEU A 172 2.29 -1.58 0.48
CA LEU A 172 0.83 -1.39 0.45
C LEU A 172 0.34 -0.59 1.67
N ALA A 173 0.91 -0.83 2.85
CA ALA A 173 0.63 -0.07 4.06
C ALA A 173 1.05 1.39 3.91
N ALA A 174 2.28 1.64 3.45
CA ALA A 174 2.78 2.99 3.16
C ALA A 174 1.90 3.70 2.13
N THR A 175 1.44 2.98 1.11
CA THR A 175 0.49 3.50 0.11
C THR A 175 -0.84 3.90 0.74
N ALA A 176 -1.46 3.04 1.57
CA ALA A 176 -2.71 3.38 2.25
C ALA A 176 -2.54 4.59 3.18
N THR A 177 -1.48 4.58 4.00
CA THR A 177 -1.17 5.69 4.91
C THR A 177 -0.95 6.98 4.14
N ARG A 178 -0.23 6.95 3.02
CA ARG A 178 -0.01 8.13 2.17
C ARG A 178 -1.31 8.67 1.57
N LEU A 179 -2.30 7.83 1.27
CA LEU A 179 -3.57 8.29 0.71
C LEU A 179 -4.59 8.76 1.74
N VAL A 180 -4.49 8.31 2.99
CA VAL A 180 -5.45 8.64 4.05
C VAL A 180 -4.93 9.74 4.97
N VAL A 181 -3.64 9.73 5.28
CA VAL A 181 -3.05 10.59 6.32
C VAL A 181 -2.34 11.79 5.72
N ASN A 182 -1.89 11.75 4.46
CA ASN A 182 -1.13 12.83 3.87
C ASN A 182 -2.04 14.00 3.44
N PRO A 183 -1.93 15.20 4.03
CA PRO A 183 -2.74 16.35 3.63
C PRO A 183 -2.47 16.78 2.18
N TYR A 184 -1.22 16.63 1.72
CA TYR A 184 -0.81 16.99 0.36
C TYR A 184 -1.51 16.17 -0.74
N VAL A 185 -2.26 15.12 -0.38
CA VAL A 185 -3.04 14.34 -1.35
C VAL A 185 -4.03 15.21 -2.13
N LEU A 186 -4.52 16.29 -1.51
CA LEU A 186 -5.48 17.23 -2.13
C LEU A 186 -4.86 18.05 -3.27
N GLU A 187 -3.53 18.15 -3.32
CA GLU A 187 -2.76 18.97 -4.28
C GLU A 187 -2.09 18.11 -5.37
N TYR A 188 -2.37 16.80 -5.42
CA TYR A 188 -1.68 15.87 -6.32
C TYR A 188 -2.01 16.10 -7.80
N GLY A 189 -3.22 16.53 -8.14
CA GLY A 189 -3.59 16.77 -9.52
C GLY A 189 -4.54 17.95 -9.67
N ASP A 190 -4.42 18.67 -10.79
CA ASP A 190 -5.42 19.64 -11.20
C ASP A 190 -6.78 18.94 -11.38
N ARG A 191 -7.87 19.65 -11.10
CA ARG A 191 -9.24 19.12 -11.26
C ARG A 191 -9.48 18.73 -12.73
N GLY A 192 -9.88 17.47 -12.94
CA GLY A 192 -10.15 16.88 -14.25
C GLY A 192 -11.66 16.67 -14.49
N ALA A 193 -12.02 15.76 -15.40
CA ALA A 193 -13.40 15.39 -15.64
C ALA A 193 -14.07 14.82 -14.37
N HIS A 194 -15.32 15.18 -14.08
CA HIS A 194 -15.99 14.86 -12.81
C HIS A 194 -16.08 13.37 -12.46
N ILE A 195 -16.08 12.47 -13.44
CA ILE A 195 -16.25 11.01 -13.22
C ILE A 195 -14.92 10.27 -13.37
N VAL A 196 -14.18 10.54 -14.45
CA VAL A 196 -12.86 9.94 -14.70
C VAL A 196 -11.80 10.98 -14.35
N ASN A 197 -11.67 11.25 -13.05
CA ASN A 197 -10.66 12.17 -12.51
C ASN A 197 -9.41 11.42 -12.04
N TRP A 198 -8.38 12.18 -11.70
CA TRP A 198 -7.13 11.62 -11.19
C TRP A 198 -7.29 10.89 -9.87
N LEU A 199 -8.27 11.31 -9.07
CA LEU A 199 -8.61 10.69 -7.80
C LEU A 199 -9.08 9.24 -8.00
N LEU A 200 -9.86 8.96 -9.06
CA LEU A 200 -10.33 7.62 -9.39
C LEU A 200 -9.16 6.64 -9.52
N TYR A 201 -8.24 6.85 -10.45
CA TYR A 201 -7.15 5.88 -10.65
C TYR A 201 -6.14 5.87 -9.49
N THR A 202 -5.95 7.00 -8.81
CA THR A 202 -5.02 7.11 -7.67
C THR A 202 -5.46 6.27 -6.47
N TYR A 203 -6.76 6.07 -6.28
CA TYR A 203 -7.30 5.24 -5.19
C TYR A 203 -7.64 3.82 -5.66
N TRP A 204 -8.23 3.66 -6.86
CA TRP A 204 -8.67 2.36 -7.32
C TRP A 204 -7.53 1.41 -7.71
N VAL A 205 -6.40 1.92 -8.22
CA VAL A 205 -5.23 1.05 -8.49
C VAL A 205 -4.69 0.43 -7.20
N PRO A 206 -4.44 1.19 -6.11
CA PRO A 206 -4.13 0.61 -4.80
C PRO A 206 -5.20 -0.32 -4.23
N VAL A 207 -6.49 0.00 -4.38
CA VAL A 207 -7.58 -0.90 -3.95
C VAL A 207 -7.49 -2.24 -4.67
N VAL A 208 -7.29 -2.24 -6.00
CA VAL A 208 -7.11 -3.47 -6.78
C VAL A 208 -5.87 -4.23 -6.33
N ALA A 209 -4.75 -3.55 -6.09
CA ALA A 209 -3.53 -4.17 -5.57
C ALA A 209 -3.74 -4.82 -4.19
N MET A 210 -4.47 -4.17 -3.28
CA MET A 210 -4.79 -4.71 -1.96
C MET A 210 -5.79 -5.86 -2.02
N LEU A 211 -6.81 -5.79 -2.87
CA LEU A 211 -7.76 -6.90 -3.08
C LEU A 211 -7.08 -8.10 -3.73
N PHE A 212 -6.16 -7.86 -4.68
CA PHE A 212 -5.28 -8.89 -5.21
C PHE A 212 -4.44 -9.50 -4.10
N GLY A 213 -3.80 -8.67 -3.27
CA GLY A 213 -2.96 -9.13 -2.16
C GLY A 213 -3.74 -9.96 -1.14
N MET A 214 -4.94 -9.51 -0.75
CA MET A 214 -5.88 -10.24 0.09
C MET A 214 -6.21 -11.63 -0.51
N ARG A 215 -6.48 -11.70 -1.81
CA ARG A 215 -6.79 -12.97 -2.48
C ARG A 215 -5.54 -13.85 -2.69
N ALA A 216 -4.39 -13.24 -2.92
CA ALA A 216 -3.10 -13.91 -3.11
C ALA A 216 -2.59 -14.54 -1.81
N LEU A 217 -2.83 -13.88 -0.67
CA LEU A 217 -2.48 -14.37 0.66
C LEU A 217 -3.40 -15.52 1.09
N GLY A 218 -4.72 -15.34 1.04
CA GLY A 218 -5.71 -16.43 1.19
C GLY A 218 -5.37 -17.50 2.24
N SER A 219 -5.60 -18.78 1.90
CA SER A 219 -5.21 -19.91 2.76
C SER A 219 -3.69 -20.13 2.82
N LEU A 220 -2.97 -19.71 1.78
CA LEU A 220 -1.51 -19.85 1.67
C LEU A 220 -0.78 -19.10 2.79
N GLU A 221 -1.35 -18.00 3.29
CA GLU A 221 -0.76 -17.22 4.38
C GLU A 221 -0.70 -18.05 5.66
N ALA A 222 -1.78 -18.75 6.00
CA ALA A 222 -1.88 -19.63 7.17
C ALA A 222 -1.01 -20.89 7.01
N GLU A 223 -0.98 -21.47 5.80
CA GLU A 223 -0.16 -22.65 5.50
C GLU A 223 1.35 -22.37 5.56
N ARG A 224 1.77 -21.14 5.21
CA ARG A 224 3.18 -20.74 5.11
C ARG A 224 3.65 -19.88 6.29
N VAL A 225 2.98 -19.96 7.45
CA VAL A 225 3.40 -19.23 8.66
C VAL A 225 4.73 -19.80 9.16
N ARG A 226 5.73 -18.92 9.35
CA ARG A 226 7.01 -19.32 9.95
C ARG A 226 6.95 -19.25 11.48
N ASP A 227 7.81 -20.00 12.17
CA ASP A 227 7.84 -20.00 13.64
C ASP A 227 8.02 -18.61 14.26
N ARG A 228 8.82 -17.75 13.63
CA ARG A 228 9.01 -16.34 14.06
C ARG A 228 7.77 -15.47 13.88
N GLU A 229 6.87 -15.84 12.98
CA GLU A 229 5.64 -15.11 12.69
C GLU A 229 4.49 -15.54 13.62
N ARG A 230 4.59 -16.68 14.31
CA ARG A 230 3.53 -17.20 15.18
C ARG A 230 3.09 -16.24 16.29
N LEU A 231 3.97 -15.32 16.71
CA LEU A 231 3.64 -14.24 17.65
C LEU A 231 2.52 -13.33 17.12
N LEU A 232 2.52 -13.02 15.82
CA LEU A 232 1.56 -12.14 15.17
C LEU A 232 0.27 -12.88 14.77
N TYR A 233 0.37 -14.16 14.43
CA TYR A 233 -0.74 -14.94 13.85
C TYR A 233 -1.56 -15.71 14.91
N GLY A 234 -1.08 -15.73 16.16
CA GLY A 234 -1.67 -16.48 17.26
C GLY A 234 -1.57 -18.01 17.08
N LYS A 235 -2.02 -18.76 18.09
CA LYS A 235 -1.99 -20.23 18.08
C LYS A 235 -2.84 -20.84 16.96
N ASP A 236 -3.86 -20.10 16.51
CA ASP A 236 -4.81 -20.55 15.48
C ASP A 236 -4.33 -20.29 14.04
N GLY A 237 -3.20 -19.60 13.84
CA GLY A 237 -2.65 -19.33 12.50
C GLY A 237 -3.56 -18.47 11.60
N ARG A 238 -4.31 -17.52 12.16
CA ARG A 238 -5.29 -16.73 11.40
C ARG A 238 -4.59 -15.81 10.39
N PRO A 239 -5.09 -15.65 9.16
CA PRO A 239 -4.43 -14.85 8.12
C PRO A 239 -4.59 -13.34 8.39
N VAL A 240 -3.71 -12.79 9.24
CA VAL A 240 -3.79 -11.40 9.72
C VAL A 240 -3.56 -10.41 8.58
N LEU A 241 -2.56 -10.61 7.72
CA LEU A 241 -2.23 -9.67 6.66
C LEU A 241 -3.32 -9.65 5.58
N GLN A 242 -3.92 -10.80 5.26
CA GLN A 242 -5.10 -10.87 4.40
C GLN A 242 -6.22 -9.96 4.92
N VAL A 243 -6.53 -10.04 6.22
CA VAL A 243 -7.60 -9.22 6.83
C VAL A 243 -7.22 -7.74 6.80
N LEU A 244 -5.98 -7.39 7.12
CA LEU A 244 -5.50 -6.01 7.09
C LEU A 244 -5.57 -5.41 5.68
N LEU A 245 -5.13 -6.13 4.65
CA LEU A 245 -5.24 -5.66 3.25
C LEU A 245 -6.70 -5.47 2.82
N GLY A 246 -7.59 -6.37 3.22
CA GLY A 246 -9.03 -6.22 2.97
C GLY A 246 -9.61 -4.98 3.67
N ALA A 247 -9.24 -4.74 4.93
CA ALA A 247 -9.66 -3.57 5.68
C ALA A 247 -9.13 -2.26 5.08
N MET A 248 -7.85 -2.24 4.67
CA MET A 248 -7.24 -1.10 3.98
C MET A 248 -7.93 -0.80 2.65
N ALA A 249 -8.29 -1.83 1.87
CA ALA A 249 -9.03 -1.65 0.62
C ALA A 249 -10.41 -1.00 0.86
N VAL A 250 -11.14 -1.46 1.88
CA VAL A 250 -12.42 -0.85 2.30
C VAL A 250 -12.21 0.61 2.74
N ALA A 251 -11.21 0.88 3.56
CA ALA A 251 -10.89 2.24 4.01
C ALA A 251 -10.53 3.16 2.84
N LEU A 252 -9.79 2.69 1.83
CA LEU A 252 -9.43 3.48 0.66
C LEU A 252 -10.63 3.78 -0.24
N VAL A 253 -11.55 2.83 -0.44
CA VAL A 253 -12.79 3.11 -1.19
C VAL A 253 -13.63 4.16 -0.45
N PHE A 254 -13.69 4.07 0.87
CA PHE A 254 -14.39 5.07 1.68
C PHE A 254 -13.72 6.45 1.61
N ALA A 255 -12.38 6.51 1.66
CA ALA A 255 -11.64 7.77 1.49
C ALA A 255 -11.87 8.39 0.11
N TRP A 256 -11.77 7.57 -0.95
CA TRP A 256 -12.08 7.99 -2.33
C TRP A 256 -13.49 8.55 -2.47
N LEU A 257 -14.48 7.88 -1.87
CA LEU A 257 -15.88 8.33 -1.90
C LEU A 257 -16.03 9.72 -1.28
N ASN A 258 -15.47 9.94 -0.08
CA ASN A 258 -15.53 11.25 0.59
C ASN A 258 -14.79 12.34 -0.18
N LEU A 259 -13.62 12.03 -0.72
CA LEU A 259 -12.85 12.99 -1.52
C LEU A 259 -13.53 13.32 -2.85
N THR A 260 -14.24 12.37 -3.47
CA THR A 260 -15.01 12.62 -4.70
C THR A 260 -16.19 13.56 -4.43
N ILE A 261 -16.86 13.39 -3.29
CA ILE A 261 -17.93 14.30 -2.86
C ILE A 261 -17.35 15.68 -2.53
N ALA A 262 -16.23 15.73 -1.79
CA ALA A 262 -15.56 16.98 -1.46
C ALA A 262 -15.11 17.73 -2.72
N ASP A 263 -14.53 17.02 -3.69
CA ASP A 263 -14.21 17.55 -5.02
C ASP A 263 -15.48 18.13 -5.65
N TYR A 264 -16.53 17.33 -5.88
CA TYR A 264 -17.75 17.79 -6.56
C TYR A 264 -18.36 19.09 -6.01
N PHE A 265 -18.34 19.30 -4.68
CA PHE A 265 -18.91 20.48 -4.03
C PHE A 265 -17.89 21.61 -3.73
N SER A 266 -16.61 21.46 -4.11
CA SER A 266 -15.61 22.51 -3.94
C SER A 266 -15.81 23.65 -4.96
N PRO A 267 -15.86 24.93 -4.54
CA PRO A 267 -16.08 26.07 -5.44
C PRO A 267 -14.82 26.50 -6.22
N GLY A 268 -13.62 26.15 -5.72
CA GLY A 268 -12.33 26.59 -6.25
C GLY A 268 -11.61 25.58 -7.17
N ARG A 269 -10.36 25.91 -7.50
CA ARG A 269 -9.48 25.07 -8.35
C ARG A 269 -8.88 23.88 -7.59
N ASP A 270 -8.81 23.94 -6.26
CA ASP A 270 -8.28 22.88 -5.40
C ASP A 270 -9.39 22.18 -4.62
N ILE A 271 -9.12 20.97 -4.12
CA ILE A 271 -10.05 20.24 -3.26
C ILE A 271 -9.99 20.87 -1.87
N GLU A 272 -11.04 21.59 -1.50
CA GLU A 272 -11.15 22.20 -0.18
C GLU A 272 -11.99 21.32 0.74
N LEU A 273 -11.39 20.88 1.84
CA LEU A 273 -12.12 20.29 2.95
C LEU A 273 -12.80 21.40 3.77
N SER A 274 -13.79 22.05 3.17
CA SER A 274 -14.62 23.02 3.89
C SER A 274 -15.51 22.31 4.90
N PHE A 275 -15.41 22.74 6.15
CA PHE A 275 -16.30 22.37 7.26
C PHE A 275 -17.56 23.26 7.32
N GLU A 276 -17.68 24.21 6.39
CA GLU A 276 -18.90 25.00 6.27
C GLU A 276 -20.06 24.09 5.86
N ARG A 277 -21.20 24.29 6.52
CA ARG A 277 -22.39 23.47 6.27
C ARG A 277 -22.94 23.80 4.90
N GLN A 278 -22.96 22.80 4.03
CA GLN A 278 -23.58 22.86 2.72
C GLN A 278 -24.61 21.73 2.65
N PRO A 279 -25.92 22.03 2.77
CA PRO A 279 -26.95 21.01 2.92
C PRO A 279 -26.91 19.91 1.84
N ALA A 280 -26.62 20.29 0.59
CA ALA A 280 -26.49 19.35 -0.51
C ALA A 280 -25.27 18.40 -0.37
N LYS A 281 -24.11 18.91 0.05
CA LYS A 281 -22.90 18.12 0.31
C LYS A 281 -23.10 17.18 1.50
N ASP A 282 -23.69 17.68 2.58
CA ASP A 282 -23.90 16.93 3.82
C ASP A 282 -24.88 15.77 3.61
N LEU A 283 -26.00 16.03 2.90
CA LEU A 283 -26.97 15.01 2.51
C LEU A 283 -26.36 13.98 1.56
N THR A 284 -25.62 14.42 0.53
CA THR A 284 -24.94 13.52 -0.41
C THR A 284 -23.97 12.60 0.32
N THR A 285 -23.20 13.14 1.27
CA THR A 285 -22.28 12.35 2.11
C THR A 285 -23.01 11.26 2.88
N SER A 286 -24.13 11.57 3.52
CA SER A 286 -24.91 10.58 4.29
C SER A 286 -25.55 9.51 3.41
N ILE A 287 -26.12 9.90 2.26
CA ILE A 287 -26.68 8.95 1.29
C ILE A 287 -25.57 8.02 0.77
N SER A 288 -24.40 8.57 0.42
CA SER A 288 -23.25 7.81 -0.05
C SER A 288 -22.71 6.86 1.02
N TRP A 289 -22.60 7.28 2.29
CA TRP A 289 -22.18 6.40 3.38
C TRP A 289 -23.18 5.26 3.61
N GLY A 290 -24.48 5.57 3.59
CA GLY A 290 -25.55 4.57 3.71
C GLY A 290 -25.53 3.55 2.57
N ALA A 291 -25.43 4.02 1.32
CA ALA A 291 -25.31 3.17 0.15
C ALA A 291 -24.05 2.29 0.20
N TYR A 292 -22.91 2.86 0.59
CA TYR A 292 -21.66 2.12 0.74
C TYR A 292 -21.78 1.05 1.84
N ALA A 293 -22.38 1.37 2.98
CA ALA A 293 -22.58 0.42 4.07
C ALA A 293 -23.53 -0.72 3.66
N LEU A 294 -24.62 -0.43 2.95
CA LEU A 294 -25.53 -1.45 2.39
C LEU A 294 -24.82 -2.34 1.36
N MET A 295 -23.98 -1.77 0.50
CA MET A 295 -23.17 -2.52 -0.46
C MET A 295 -22.20 -3.47 0.25
N LEU A 296 -21.49 -2.98 1.28
CA LEU A 296 -20.62 -3.82 2.10
C LEU A 296 -21.40 -4.92 2.83
N LEU A 297 -22.60 -4.62 3.34
CA LEU A 297 -23.46 -5.61 4.00
C LEU A 297 -23.89 -6.70 3.01
N GLY A 298 -24.37 -6.32 1.82
CA GLY A 298 -24.73 -7.25 0.75
C GLY A 298 -23.57 -8.14 0.34
N LEU A 299 -22.39 -7.55 0.13
CA LEU A 299 -21.14 -8.29 -0.13
C LEU A 299 -20.77 -9.20 1.04
N GLY A 300 -20.98 -8.77 2.28
CA GLY A 300 -20.69 -9.53 3.50
C GLY A 300 -21.60 -10.75 3.68
N VAL A 301 -22.87 -10.61 3.34
CA VAL A 301 -23.85 -11.72 3.31
C VAL A 301 -23.52 -12.68 2.17
N TRP A 302 -23.30 -12.17 0.95
CA TRP A 302 -22.98 -12.99 -0.22
C TRP A 302 -21.68 -13.79 -0.04
N ARG A 303 -20.63 -13.16 0.50
CA ARG A 303 -19.32 -13.79 0.76
C ARG A 303 -19.25 -14.52 2.10
N GLN A 304 -20.34 -14.58 2.88
CA GLN A 304 -20.40 -15.15 4.23
C GLN A 304 -19.35 -14.58 5.23
N SER A 305 -18.81 -13.38 4.96
CA SER A 305 -17.76 -12.77 5.78
C SER A 305 -18.33 -12.13 7.04
N LYS A 306 -17.92 -12.61 8.22
CA LYS A 306 -18.29 -12.00 9.51
C LYS A 306 -17.73 -10.58 9.63
N GLY A 307 -16.47 -10.37 9.26
CA GLY A 307 -15.81 -9.07 9.38
C GLY A 307 -16.47 -7.98 8.53
N LEU A 308 -16.85 -8.29 7.29
CA LEU A 308 -17.49 -7.33 6.39
C LEU A 308 -18.90 -6.95 6.87
N ARG A 309 -19.63 -7.90 7.47
CA ARG A 309 -20.93 -7.63 8.12
C ARG A 309 -20.79 -6.72 9.33
N TRP A 310 -19.83 -6.98 10.23
CA TRP A 310 -19.61 -6.09 11.38
C TRP A 310 -19.13 -4.69 10.97
N THR A 311 -18.25 -4.60 9.96
CA THR A 311 -17.78 -3.31 9.43
C THR A 311 -18.92 -2.50 8.81
N SER A 312 -19.79 -3.14 8.02
CA SER A 312 -20.96 -2.48 7.43
C SER A 312 -21.99 -2.05 8.48
N LEU A 313 -22.26 -2.89 9.48
CA LEU A 313 -23.16 -2.53 10.58
C LEU A 313 -22.63 -1.33 11.39
N LEU A 314 -21.33 -1.32 11.71
CA LEU A 314 -20.70 -0.18 12.37
C LEU A 314 -20.83 1.09 11.54
N LEU A 315 -20.54 1.01 10.23
CA LEU A 315 -20.67 2.15 9.34
C LEU A 315 -22.14 2.63 9.21
N LEU A 316 -23.11 1.72 9.18
CA LEU A 316 -24.54 2.08 9.19
C LEU A 316 -24.90 2.84 10.47
N VAL A 317 -24.47 2.35 11.64
CA VAL A 317 -24.71 3.04 12.91
C VAL A 317 -24.10 4.45 12.88
N VAL A 318 -22.85 4.58 12.44
CA VAL A 318 -22.18 5.88 12.31
C VAL A 318 -22.92 6.80 11.33
N THR A 319 -23.41 6.27 10.21
CA THR A 319 -24.18 7.04 9.22
C THR A 319 -25.51 7.52 9.80
N LEU A 320 -26.23 6.66 10.54
CA LEU A 320 -27.49 7.03 11.20
C LEU A 320 -27.26 8.08 12.28
N LEU A 321 -26.20 7.95 13.07
CA LEU A 321 -25.82 8.95 14.07
C LEU A 321 -25.48 10.29 13.39
N LYS A 322 -24.68 10.30 12.33
CA LYS A 322 -24.39 11.52 11.54
C LYS A 322 -25.69 12.15 11.03
N LEU A 323 -26.58 11.35 10.43
CA LEU A 323 -27.83 11.84 9.87
C LEU A 323 -28.67 12.51 10.96
N VAL A 324 -28.84 11.86 12.11
CA VAL A 324 -29.65 12.39 13.23
C VAL A 324 -29.03 13.64 13.87
N PHE A 325 -27.75 13.58 14.22
CA PHE A 325 -27.12 14.62 15.03
C PHE A 325 -26.60 15.80 14.21
N TRP A 326 -26.17 15.55 12.97
CA TRP A 326 -25.64 16.59 12.09
C TRP A 326 -26.69 17.06 11.10
N ASP A 327 -27.20 16.17 10.24
CA ASP A 327 -28.02 16.58 9.09
C ASP A 327 -29.44 17.01 9.51
N LEU A 328 -30.05 16.36 10.51
CA LEU A 328 -31.37 16.77 11.02
C LEU A 328 -31.31 17.96 11.97
N SER A 329 -30.12 18.34 12.47
CA SER A 329 -29.95 19.52 13.33
C SER A 329 -30.14 20.83 12.57
N THR A 330 -29.91 20.83 11.25
CA THR A 330 -30.12 21.99 10.38
C THR A 330 -31.58 22.19 9.98
N LEU A 331 -32.44 21.20 10.18
CA LEU A 331 -33.86 21.32 9.84
C LEU A 331 -34.60 22.01 10.99
N GLU A 332 -35.19 23.17 10.72
CA GLU A 332 -36.04 23.88 11.67
C GLU A 332 -37.51 23.44 11.56
N GLY A 333 -38.24 23.53 12.68
CA GLY A 333 -39.69 23.34 12.71
C GLY A 333 -40.15 21.90 12.43
N LEU A 334 -41.12 21.77 11.49
CA LEU A 334 -41.87 20.54 11.21
C LEU A 334 -41.01 19.44 10.54
N TYR A 335 -40.02 19.83 9.74
CA TYR A 335 -39.17 18.89 9.02
C TYR A 335 -38.33 18.02 9.96
N ARG A 336 -37.85 18.57 11.07
CA ARG A 336 -37.12 17.80 12.10
C ARG A 336 -38.01 16.72 12.73
N VAL A 337 -39.25 17.07 13.06
CA VAL A 337 -40.22 16.14 13.67
C VAL A 337 -40.59 15.02 12.69
N LEU A 338 -40.88 15.37 11.43
CA LEU A 338 -41.20 14.40 10.38
C LEU A 338 -40.03 13.47 10.05
N SER A 339 -38.79 13.98 10.03
CA SER A 339 -37.61 13.16 9.81
C SER A 339 -37.33 12.19 10.96
N PHE A 340 -37.53 12.59 12.22
CA PHE A 340 -37.43 11.66 13.36
C PHE A 340 -38.49 10.57 13.30
N LEU A 341 -39.72 10.91 12.91
CA LEU A 341 -40.80 9.95 12.73
C LEU A 341 -40.48 8.96 11.60
N GLY A 342 -40.02 9.47 10.44
CA GLY A 342 -39.62 8.65 9.31
C GLY A 342 -38.45 7.71 9.64
N LEU A 343 -37.48 8.19 10.43
CA LEU A 343 -36.35 7.39 10.87
C LEU A 343 -36.81 6.27 11.82
N GLY A 344 -37.71 6.57 12.76
CA GLY A 344 -38.35 5.58 13.62
C GLY A 344 -39.05 4.47 12.83
N VAL A 345 -39.85 4.85 11.82
CA VAL A 345 -40.52 3.89 10.93
C VAL A 345 -39.49 3.04 10.16
N SER A 346 -38.43 3.66 9.64
CA SER A 346 -37.39 2.93 8.90
C SER A 346 -36.67 1.88 9.77
N LEU A 347 -36.39 2.19 11.04
CA LEU A 347 -35.76 1.25 11.97
C LEU A 347 -36.67 0.09 12.31
N VAL A 348 -37.98 0.33 12.46
CA VAL A 348 -38.97 -0.74 12.65
C VAL A 348 -38.99 -1.66 11.44
N ILE A 349 -39.00 -1.13 10.22
CA ILE A 349 -38.98 -1.94 8.98
C ILE A 349 -37.71 -2.79 8.92
N VAL A 350 -36.53 -2.19 9.15
CA VAL A 350 -35.25 -2.92 9.14
C VAL A 350 -35.23 -4.03 10.20
N SER A 351 -35.75 -3.74 11.40
CA SER A 351 -35.87 -4.73 12.48
C SER A 351 -36.77 -5.91 12.07
N LEU A 352 -37.93 -5.65 11.48
CA LEU A 352 -38.86 -6.68 11.02
C LEU A 352 -38.25 -7.55 9.91
N VAL A 353 -37.53 -6.93 8.97
CA VAL A 353 -36.82 -7.65 7.90
C VAL A 353 -35.73 -8.55 8.49
N TYR A 354 -34.93 -8.04 9.42
CA TYR A 354 -33.87 -8.80 10.08
C TYR A 354 -34.42 -9.99 10.88
N GLN A 355 -35.52 -9.80 11.61
CA GLN A 355 -36.21 -10.86 12.34
C GLN A 355 -36.72 -11.95 11.40
N ARG A 356 -37.28 -11.60 10.24
CA ARG A 356 -37.78 -12.57 9.25
C ARG A 356 -36.66 -13.45 8.67
N PHE A 357 -35.47 -12.88 8.45
CA PHE A 357 -34.31 -13.65 7.98
C PHE A 357 -33.74 -14.59 9.05
N LEU A 358 -33.84 -14.23 10.33
CA LEU A 358 -33.41 -15.08 11.44
C LEU A 358 -34.41 -16.21 11.73
N SER A 359 -35.71 -15.91 11.73
CA SER A 359 -36.75 -16.90 12.00
C SER A 359 -36.84 -17.98 10.92
N SER A 360 -36.61 -17.61 9.65
CA SER A 360 -36.51 -18.57 8.54
C SER A 360 -35.36 -19.58 8.74
N LYS A 361 -34.21 -19.15 9.27
CA LYS A 361 -33.10 -20.06 9.59
C LYS A 361 -33.38 -20.96 10.79
N SER A 362 -34.08 -20.47 11.82
CA SER A 362 -34.42 -21.30 12.98
C SER A 362 -35.46 -22.38 12.66
N VAL A 363 -36.39 -22.10 11.76
CA VAL A 363 -37.39 -23.08 11.31
C VAL A 363 -36.75 -24.14 10.42
N ALA A 364 -35.89 -23.74 9.48
CA ALA A 364 -35.14 -24.68 8.63
C ALA A 364 -34.19 -25.59 9.44
N ALA A 365 -33.54 -25.06 10.50
CA ALA A 365 -32.66 -25.84 11.37
C ALA A 365 -33.42 -26.83 12.27
N ARG A 366 -34.65 -26.51 12.71
CA ARG A 366 -35.50 -27.44 13.47
C ARG A 366 -36.04 -28.58 12.61
N ALA A 367 -36.50 -28.26 11.39
CA ALA A 367 -36.97 -29.28 10.44
C ALA A 367 -35.87 -30.28 10.02
N ALA A 368 -34.61 -29.86 10.02
CA ALA A 368 -33.47 -30.75 9.74
C ALA A 368 -33.13 -31.69 10.92
N HIS A 369 -33.44 -31.31 12.16
CA HIS A 369 -33.19 -32.13 13.36
C HIS A 369 -34.31 -33.14 13.67
N GLU A 370 -35.54 -32.89 13.21
CA GLU A 370 -36.67 -33.80 13.37
C GLU A 370 -36.75 -34.88 12.26
N GLY A 371 -35.83 -34.87 11.30
CA GLY A 371 -35.79 -35.77 10.15
C GLY A 371 -34.69 -36.85 10.18
N GLU A 372 -33.86 -36.93 11.22
CA GLU A 372 -32.96 -38.07 11.44
C GLU A 372 -33.62 -39.06 12.44
N PRO A 373 -33.92 -40.30 12.02
CA PRO A 373 -34.60 -41.30 12.84
C PRO A 373 -33.73 -41.90 13.96
#